data_AF-R1EAB4-F1
#
_entry.id   AF-R1EAB4-F1
#
_cell.length_a   1.000
_cell.length_b   1.000
_cell.length_c   1.000
_cell.angle_alpha   90.00
_cell.angle_beta   90.00
_cell.angle_gamma   90.00
#
_symmetry.space_group_name_H-M   'P 1'
#
loop_
_entity.id
_entity.type
_entity.pdbx_description
1 polymer ?
#
loop_
_entity_poly.entity_id
_entity_poly.type
_entity_poly.pdbx_seq_one_letter_code
_entity_poly.pdbx_strand_id
1 'polypeptide(L)'
;MYSCRSDDALLVPELAGWCKDGSLARCTVLVTPAHAAAAAPFPDVADVDVASAFATVDSAVCVNARLSPELVRAELSQMQKPHRVVVSGPEGFNAAVKAMLSQIDDELGAAAVTVLSA
;
A
#
# COMPACT_ATOMS: atom_id res chain seq x y z
N MET A 1 -1.23 3.90 1.13
CA MET A 1 -1.43 2.59 0.47
C MET A 1 -0.55 1.57 1.17
N TYR A 2 -1.03 0.34 1.39
CA TYR A 2 -0.28 -0.78 1.94
C TYR A 2 -0.33 -1.93 0.94
N SER A 3 0.79 -2.61 0.68
CA SER A 3 0.86 -3.71 -0.29
C SER A 3 1.42 -4.95 0.41
N CYS A 4 0.71 -6.07 0.32
CA CYS A 4 1.10 -7.32 0.94
C CYS A 4 0.73 -8.54 0.08
N ARG A 5 1.25 -9.70 0.48
CA ARG A 5 0.68 -10.99 0.08
C ARG A 5 -0.32 -11.44 1.14
N SER A 6 -1.23 -12.33 0.76
CA SER A 6 -2.22 -12.88 1.70
C SER A 6 -1.59 -13.66 2.86
N ASP A 7 -0.42 -14.27 2.64
CA ASP A 7 0.37 -15.05 3.60
C ASP A 7 1.40 -14.21 4.38
N ASP A 8 1.48 -12.90 4.11
CA ASP A 8 2.52 -11.99 4.61
C ASP A 8 1.93 -10.59 4.82
N ALA A 9 0.83 -10.55 5.59
CA ALA A 9 0.11 -9.34 5.92
C ALA A 9 0.32 -8.99 7.40
N LEU A 10 1.05 -7.90 7.64
CA LEU A 10 1.41 -7.43 8.98
C LEU A 10 0.54 -6.23 9.37
N LEU A 11 0.30 -6.08 10.67
CA LEU A 11 -0.40 -4.94 11.27
C LEU A 11 -1.84 -4.73 10.75
N VAL A 12 -2.48 -5.77 10.22
CA VAL A 12 -3.83 -5.68 9.64
C VAL A 12 -4.86 -5.17 10.67
N PRO A 13 -4.90 -5.67 11.92
CA PRO A 13 -5.81 -5.14 12.94
C PRO A 13 -5.56 -3.67 13.28
N GLU A 14 -4.30 -3.27 13.39
CA GLU A 14 -3.88 -1.91 13.73
C GLU A 14 -4.23 -0.94 12.60
N LEU A 15 -3.92 -1.30 11.35
CA LEU A 15 -4.28 -0.51 10.17
C LEU A 15 -5.79 -0.32 10.09
N ALA A 16 -6.58 -1.39 10.27
CA ALA A 16 -8.04 -1.29 10.29
C ALA A 16 -8.53 -0.41 11.46
N GLY A 17 -7.89 -0.50 12.63
CA GLY A 17 -8.16 0.34 13.79
C GLY A 17 -7.95 1.84 13.49
N TRP A 18 -6.79 2.21 12.94
CA TRP A 18 -6.48 3.59 12.59
C TRP A 18 -7.37 4.15 11.48
N CYS A 19 -7.93 3.30 10.62
CA CYS A 19 -8.90 3.72 9.63
C CYS A 19 -10.28 3.98 10.25
N LYS A 20 -10.69 3.15 11.22
CA LYS A 20 -11.97 3.28 11.94
C LYS A 20 -11.99 4.51 12.85
N ASP A 21 -10.87 4.81 13.52
CA ASP A 21 -10.77 5.96 14.43
C ASP A 21 -10.48 7.30 13.72
N GLY A 22 -10.19 7.26 12.41
CA GLY A 22 -9.94 8.44 11.58
C GLY A 22 -8.49 8.95 11.61
N SER A 23 -7.58 8.26 12.31
CA SER A 23 -6.14 8.56 12.27
C SER A 23 -5.56 8.41 10.86
N LEU A 24 -6.10 7.46 10.08
CA LEU A 24 -5.89 7.36 8.65
C LEU A 24 -7.16 7.80 7.92
N ALA A 25 -7.07 8.94 7.22
CA ALA A 25 -8.18 9.47 6.43
C ALA A 25 -8.61 8.51 5.29
N ARG A 26 -7.66 7.74 4.75
CA ARG A 26 -7.90 6.74 3.71
C ARG A 26 -6.86 5.63 3.76
N CYS A 27 -7.26 4.39 3.50
CA CYS A 27 -6.35 3.25 3.43
C CYS A 27 -6.67 2.33 2.26
N THR A 28 -5.80 2.31 1.26
CA THR A 28 -5.90 1.37 0.15
C THR A 28 -4.92 0.22 0.38
N VAL A 29 -5.46 -0.99 0.49
CA VAL A 29 -4.72 -2.22 0.75
C VAL A 29 -4.71 -3.08 -0.51
N LEU A 30 -3.51 -3.35 -1.01
CA LEU A 30 -3.29 -4.15 -2.20
C LEU A 30 -2.83 -5.54 -1.79
N VAL A 31 -3.67 -6.54 -2.07
CA VAL A 31 -3.42 -7.93 -1.68
C VAL A 31 -3.08 -8.73 -2.93
N THR A 32 -1.95 -9.42 -2.89
CA THR A 32 -1.55 -10.37 -3.91
C THR A 32 -1.65 -11.80 -3.37
N PRO A 33 -1.85 -12.82 -4.22
CA PRO A 33 -1.88 -14.20 -3.77
C PRO A 33 -0.58 -14.60 -3.06
N ALA A 34 -0.69 -15.55 -2.13
CA ALA A 34 0.45 -16.22 -1.50
C ALA A 34 1.47 -16.70 -2.55
N HIS A 35 2.76 -16.65 -2.19
CA HIS A 35 3.82 -17.07 -3.10
C HIS A 35 4.15 -18.54 -2.87
N ALA A 36 4.04 -19.37 -3.90
CA ALA A 36 4.30 -20.82 -3.81
C ALA A 36 5.79 -21.20 -3.66
N ALA A 37 6.70 -20.26 -3.43
CA ALA A 37 8.14 -20.54 -3.46
C ALA A 37 8.68 -21.05 -2.11
N ALA A 38 9.46 -22.12 -2.19
CA ALA A 38 10.19 -22.72 -1.08
C ALA A 38 11.17 -21.70 -0.45
N ALA A 39 11.09 -21.56 0.88
CA ALA A 39 11.85 -20.63 1.72
C ALA A 39 11.46 -19.15 1.56
N ALA A 40 10.30 -18.78 2.10
CA ALA A 40 10.02 -17.37 2.37
C ALA A 40 11.04 -16.84 3.42
N PRO A 41 11.65 -15.66 3.20
CA PRO A 41 12.65 -15.10 4.12
C PRO A 41 12.05 -14.60 5.45
N PHE A 42 10.73 -14.60 5.57
CA PHE A 42 9.97 -14.20 6.75
C PHE A 42 9.14 -15.38 7.24
N PRO A 43 8.92 -15.51 8.56
CA PRO A 43 8.09 -16.59 9.09
C PRO A 43 6.68 -16.51 8.50
N ASP A 44 6.15 -17.66 8.08
CA ASP A 44 4.77 -17.77 7.63
C ASP A 44 3.85 -17.29 8.75
N VAL A 45 3.13 -16.19 8.51
CA VAL A 45 2.08 -15.72 9.41
C VAL A 45 0.81 -16.49 9.01
N ALA A 46 -0.02 -16.87 9.98
CA ALA A 46 -1.31 -17.49 9.67
C ALA A 46 -2.08 -16.59 8.69
N ASP A 47 -2.69 -17.18 7.66
CA ASP A 47 -3.47 -16.45 6.65
C ASP A 47 -4.44 -15.50 7.36
N VAL A 48 -4.17 -14.20 7.25
CA VAL A 48 -5.08 -13.18 7.73
C VAL A 48 -6.06 -12.90 6.62
N ASP A 49 -7.35 -13.05 6.88
CA ASP A 49 -8.37 -12.59 5.95
C ASP A 49 -8.38 -11.05 5.95
N VAL A 50 -7.46 -10.48 5.17
CA VAL A 50 -7.27 -9.03 5.04
C VAL A 50 -8.57 -8.37 4.60
N ALA A 51 -9.30 -8.98 3.66
CA ALA A 51 -10.56 -8.44 3.17
C ALA A 51 -11.60 -8.34 4.29
N SER A 52 -11.71 -9.35 5.16
CA SER A 52 -12.63 -9.31 6.31
C SER A 52 -12.31 -8.19 7.30
N ALA A 53 -11.02 -7.89 7.51
CA ALA A 53 -10.59 -6.88 8.49
C ALA A 53 -11.00 -5.46 8.09
N PHE A 54 -11.04 -5.18 6.79
CA PHE A 54 -11.41 -3.87 6.23
C PHE A 54 -12.85 -3.81 5.70
N ALA A 55 -13.60 -4.92 5.70
CA ALA A 55 -14.94 -5.00 5.12
C ALA A 55 -15.96 -4.00 5.71
N THR A 56 -15.77 -3.59 6.96
CA THR A 56 -16.65 -2.63 7.66
C THR A 56 -16.00 -1.25 7.84
N VAL A 57 -14.98 -0.92 7.05
CA VAL A 57 -14.18 0.30 7.19
C VAL A 57 -14.39 1.19 5.97
N ASP A 58 -15.24 2.20 6.09
CA ASP A 58 -15.63 3.07 4.96
C ASP A 58 -14.46 3.87 4.36
N SER A 59 -13.44 4.16 5.16
CA SER A 59 -12.23 4.85 4.74
C SER A 59 -11.20 3.91 4.08
N ALA A 60 -11.47 2.61 3.99
CA ALA A 60 -10.55 1.63 3.45
C ALA A 60 -11.08 0.93 2.19
N VAL A 61 -10.15 0.58 1.30
CA VAL A 61 -10.43 -0.20 0.09
C VAL A 61 -9.42 -1.33 -0.01
N CYS A 62 -9.90 -2.57 -0.09
CA CYS A 62 -9.07 -3.73 -0.39
C CYS A 62 -9.18 -4.10 -1.87
N VAL A 63 -8.04 -4.21 -2.54
CA VAL A 63 -7.95 -4.56 -3.97
C VAL A 63 -7.05 -5.77 -4.13
N ASN A 64 -7.55 -6.81 -4.79
CA ASN A 64 -6.75 -7.98 -5.17
C ASN A 64 -5.92 -7.68 -6.42
N ALA A 65 -4.87 -6.87 -6.27
CA ALA A 65 -4.02 -6.42 -7.36
C ALA A 65 -2.59 -6.11 -6.90
N ARG A 66 -1.66 -6.09 -7.85
CA ARG A 66 -0.33 -5.51 -7.66
C ARG A 66 -0.42 -3.99 -7.73
N LEU A 67 0.49 -3.30 -7.04
CA LEU A 67 0.66 -1.86 -7.20
C LEU A 67 0.97 -1.53 -8.66
N SER A 68 0.28 -0.51 -9.19
CA SER A 68 0.44 -0.03 -10.57
C SER A 68 0.38 1.50 -10.63
N PRO A 69 0.92 2.13 -11.69
CA PRO A 69 0.83 3.58 -11.89
C PRO A 69 -0.62 4.10 -11.87
N GLU A 70 -1.57 3.34 -12.40
CA GLU A 70 -2.99 3.70 -12.46
C GLU A 70 -3.61 3.75 -11.06
N LEU A 71 -3.28 2.78 -10.20
CA LEU A 71 -3.75 2.76 -8.81
C LEU A 71 -3.13 3.90 -8.01
N VAL A 72 -1.84 4.17 -8.19
CA VAL A 72 -1.18 5.30 -7.53
C VAL A 72 -1.83 6.62 -7.97
N ARG A 73 -2.05 6.80 -9.28
CA ARG A 73 -2.73 7.98 -9.82
C ARG A 73 -4.14 8.15 -9.25
N ALA A 74 -4.93 7.08 -9.22
CA ALA A 74 -6.28 7.11 -8.68
C ALA A 74 -6.29 7.56 -7.21
N GLU A 75 -5.35 7.10 -6.39
CA GLU A 75 -5.22 7.54 -4.99
C GLU A 75 -4.76 9.00 -4.87
N LEU A 76 -3.72 9.40 -5.62
CA LEU A 76 -3.20 10.76 -5.58
C LEU A 76 -4.25 11.80 -6.01
N SER A 77 -5.11 11.46 -6.97
CA SER A 77 -6.19 12.34 -7.43
C SER A 77 -7.21 12.69 -6.35
N GLN A 78 -7.31 11.86 -5.30
CA GLN A 78 -8.22 12.03 -4.17
C GLN A 78 -7.57 12.78 -3.00
N MET A 79 -6.27 13.03 -3.06
CA MET A 79 -5.52 13.72 -2.00
C MET A 79 -5.56 15.24 -2.20
N GLN A 80 -5.68 15.98 -1.08
CA GLN A 80 -5.53 17.43 -1.12
C GLN A 80 -4.10 17.83 -1.47
N LYS A 81 -3.94 18.84 -2.33
CA LYS A 81 -2.64 19.40 -2.74
C LYS A 81 -2.31 20.64 -1.88
N PRO A 82 -1.03 20.88 -1.53
CA PRO A 82 0.14 20.05 -1.84
C PRO A 82 0.21 18.80 -0.94
N HIS A 83 0.65 17.67 -1.51
CA HIS A 83 0.89 16.43 -0.76
C HIS A 83 2.35 16.02 -0.80
N ARG A 84 2.75 15.12 0.09
CA ARG A 84 4.08 14.50 0.12
C ARG A 84 3.93 13.00 -0.10
N VAL A 85 4.75 12.43 -0.96
CA VAL A 85 4.77 10.99 -1.18
C VAL A 85 5.96 10.40 -0.44
N VAL A 86 5.70 9.42 0.43
CA VAL A 86 6.73 8.66 1.13
C VAL A 86 6.64 7.20 0.70
N VAL A 87 7.75 6.66 0.23
CA VAL A 87 7.87 5.26 -0.20
C VAL A 87 8.81 4.54 0.76
N SER A 88 8.37 3.39 1.27
CA SER A 88 9.15 2.53 2.15
C SER A 88 8.90 1.07 1.82
N GLY A 89 9.95 0.28 1.80
CA GLY A 89 9.93 -1.13 1.41
C GLY A 89 11.34 -1.62 1.02
N PRO A 90 11.45 -2.87 0.53
CA PRO A 90 12.71 -3.41 0.01
C PRO A 90 13.25 -2.60 -1.18
N GLU A 91 14.56 -2.66 -1.42
CA GLU A 91 15.22 -1.90 -2.50
C GLU A 91 14.53 -2.07 -3.86
N GLY A 92 14.24 -3.31 -4.27
CA GLY A 92 13.56 -3.59 -5.53
C GLY A 92 12.14 -3.02 -5.61
N PHE A 93 11.42 -3.02 -4.49
CA PHE A 93 10.09 -2.39 -4.41
C PHE A 93 10.20 -0.88 -4.53
N ASN A 94 11.09 -0.26 -3.75
CA ASN A 94 11.33 1.18 -3.78
C ASN A 94 11.74 1.68 -5.18
N ALA A 95 12.62 0.94 -5.86
CA ALA A 95 13.03 1.24 -7.24
C ALA A 95 11.85 1.16 -8.21
N ALA A 96 11.00 0.13 -8.08
CA ALA A 96 9.81 -0.03 -8.91
C ALA A 96 8.81 1.11 -8.68
N VAL A 97 8.50 1.45 -7.42
CA VAL A 97 7.59 2.56 -7.10
C VAL A 97 8.15 3.90 -7.58
N LYS A 98 9.45 4.14 -7.43
CA LYS A 98 10.10 5.34 -7.98
C LYS A 98 9.89 5.45 -9.49
N ALA A 99 10.06 4.35 -10.23
CA ALA A 99 9.82 4.33 -11.67
C ALA A 99 8.34 4.54 -12.02
N MET A 100 7.40 4.04 -11.21
CA MET A 100 5.96 4.29 -11.38
C MET A 100 5.62 5.77 -11.15
N LEU A 101 6.19 6.38 -10.09
CA LEU A 101 5.96 7.80 -9.77
C LEU A 101 6.49 8.72 -10.88
N SER A 102 7.64 8.40 -11.49
CA SER A 102 8.16 9.15 -12.64
C SER A 102 7.27 9.07 -13.89
N GLN A 103 6.39 8.07 -14.02
CA GLN A 103 5.44 7.97 -15.13
C GLN A 103 4.18 8.83 -14.92
N ILE A 104 3.99 9.37 -13.72
CA ILE A 104 2.81 10.14 -13.32
C ILE A 104 3.21 11.50 -12.71
N ASP A 105 4.37 12.02 -13.10
CA ASP A 105 5.01 13.21 -12.51
C ASP A 105 4.12 14.47 -12.63
N ASP A 106 3.38 14.57 -13.73
CA ASP A 106 2.37 15.58 -14.00
C ASP A 106 1.23 15.61 -12.97
N GLU A 107 0.95 14.51 -12.27
CA GLU A 107 -0.07 14.42 -11.22
C GLU A 107 0.48 14.76 -9.83
N LEU A 108 1.78 14.57 -9.61
CA LEU A 108 2.47 14.83 -8.35
C LEU A 108 2.52 16.33 -8.02
N GLY A 109 2.51 17.21 -9.03
CA GLY A 109 2.58 18.65 -8.82
C GLY A 109 3.84 19.05 -8.05
N ALA A 110 3.72 19.89 -6.99
CA ALA A 110 4.83 20.27 -6.12
C ALA A 110 5.20 19.20 -5.06
N ALA A 111 4.74 17.95 -5.22
CA ALA A 111 4.95 16.93 -4.21
C ALA A 111 6.43 16.56 -4.05
N ALA A 112 6.90 16.61 -2.81
CA ALA A 112 8.20 16.06 -2.46
C ALA A 112 8.08 14.52 -2.36
N VAL A 113 8.66 13.80 -3.32
CA VAL A 113 8.81 12.35 -3.23
C VAL A 113 10.01 12.03 -2.34
N THR A 114 9.78 11.28 -1.26
CA THR A 114 10.83 10.75 -0.39
C THR A 114 10.80 9.23 -0.44
N VAL A 115 11.88 8.62 -0.93
CA VAL A 115 12.05 7.17 -0.86
C VAL A 115 12.98 6.89 0.31
N LEU A 116 12.49 6.18 1.32
CA LEU A 116 13.29 5.75 2.47
C LEU A 116 14.16 4.58 2.03
N SER A 117 15.48 4.70 2.15
CA SER A 117 16.39 3.58 1.92
C SER A 117 16.19 2.52 3.00
N ALA A 118 16.12 1.25 2.57
CA ALA A 118 16.29 0.10 3.46
C ALA A 118 17.78 -0.10 3.77
#